data_AF-A0A517WKF7-F1
#
_entry.id   AF-A0A517WKF7-F1
#
_cell.length_a   1.000
_cell.length_b   1.000
_cell.length_c   1.000
_cell.angle_alpha   90.00
_cell.angle_beta   90.00
_cell.angle_gamma   90.00
#
_symmetry.space_group_name_H-M   'P 1'
#
loop_
_entity.id
_entity.type
_entity.pdbx_description
1 polymer ?
#
loop_
_entity_poly.entity_id
_entity_poly.type
_entity_poly.pdbx_seq_one_letter_code
_entity_poly.pdbx_strand_id
1 'polypeptide(L)'
;MDWGNSAKYDFLSIFNQARTVPHSGSGDQIVTCLRQLHPGLPAGSPADGRNQRQIMTPLLTAMSWSPSYWLLEVFTAVWCFVMGSVIGSFLNVVIYRMPLGLNISKPKSRCPFCETPIRTRDNLPILGWLLLRGKCRDCQAPIPARYPIVEALVGVVFLLLYLAIVHSGGALLPYRSPNRFSGGYQILEGRTWDLIALAVYYCYLFIVVVAAAYIQYDRQLIPRRLLFWCLGIGLVAGCLIPELHPVPAQVSVQSNQSSTEIMLSDLRYHGALHVSFELSSVLTVCWGLLYGVIAGILFCWRNLFQPGEQPTLFPPRTLWLLVLMGVYLGWQQVVSVGFLSALILCLVQLLFWKRDSFCAKLPAAAFLCGVLTLQLLLGGYLTILPDQTGYLTYLFVTGGQIVAIPLLTGLSEAAYRNRENTNSAQDQIPFDESSTLTS
;
A
#
# COMPACT_ATOMS: atom_id res chain seq x y z
N MET A 1 -8.44 34.94 -42.81
CA MET A 1 -8.90 36.30 -42.45
C MET A 1 -9.56 36.20 -41.08
N ASP A 2 -9.06 37.00 -40.15
CA ASP A 2 -9.60 37.41 -38.86
C ASP A 2 -10.01 36.35 -37.81
N TRP A 3 -9.00 35.92 -37.03
CA TRP A 3 -9.17 35.54 -35.62
C TRP A 3 -8.87 36.75 -34.72
N GLY A 4 -9.60 37.84 -34.94
CA GLY A 4 -9.48 39.08 -34.19
C GLY A 4 -10.77 39.40 -33.43
N ASN A 5 -10.67 39.46 -32.09
CA ASN A 5 -11.58 40.17 -31.19
C ASN A 5 -13.08 39.80 -31.19
N SER A 6 -13.48 38.86 -30.33
CA SER A 6 -14.59 39.08 -29.39
C SER A 6 -14.74 37.91 -28.41
N ALA A 7 -14.75 38.23 -27.12
CA ALA A 7 -15.03 37.41 -25.93
C ALA A 7 -13.81 37.07 -25.08
N LYS A 8 -13.31 38.08 -24.35
CA LYS A 8 -12.74 37.84 -23.01
C LYS A 8 -13.86 37.22 -22.17
N TYR A 9 -13.93 35.89 -22.12
CA TYR A 9 -14.78 35.20 -21.17
C TYR A 9 -14.25 35.51 -19.78
N ASP A 10 -15.02 36.27 -19.00
CA ASP A 10 -14.69 36.58 -17.62
C ASP A 10 -14.89 35.31 -16.77
N PHE A 11 -13.84 34.49 -16.70
CA PHE A 11 -13.84 33.16 -16.09
C PHE A 11 -14.33 33.17 -14.63
N LEU A 12 -14.15 34.29 -13.92
CA LEU A 12 -14.63 34.46 -12.54
C LEU A 12 -16.16 34.56 -12.46
N SER A 13 -16.84 35.08 -13.49
CA SER A 13 -18.31 35.16 -13.51
C SER A 13 -18.94 33.79 -13.76
N ILE A 14 -18.35 33.00 -14.65
CA ILE A 14 -18.79 31.65 -15.01
C ILE A 14 -18.60 30.70 -13.80
N PHE A 15 -17.44 30.80 -13.14
CA PHE A 15 -17.13 29.98 -11.96
C PHE A 15 -18.00 30.35 -10.74
N ASN A 16 -18.35 31.64 -10.58
CA ASN A 16 -19.29 32.07 -9.52
C ASN A 16 -20.74 31.66 -9.82
N GLN A 17 -21.19 31.66 -11.08
CA GLN A 17 -22.54 31.22 -11.45
C GLN A 17 -22.73 29.70 -11.30
N ALA A 18 -21.72 28.88 -11.64
CA ALA A 18 -21.78 27.44 -11.40
C ALA A 18 -21.91 27.08 -9.91
N ARG A 19 -21.41 27.94 -9.03
CA ARG A 19 -21.52 27.82 -7.56
C ARG A 19 -22.92 28.11 -7.02
N THR A 20 -23.79 28.73 -7.82
CA THR A 20 -25.16 29.12 -7.42
C THR A 20 -26.24 28.11 -7.79
N VAL A 21 -25.88 27.01 -8.45
CA VAL A 21 -26.84 25.93 -8.77
C VAL A 21 -27.21 25.21 -7.46
N PRO A 22 -28.47 25.24 -7.02
CA PRO A 22 -28.85 24.75 -5.70
C PRO A 22 -28.73 23.23 -5.59
N HIS A 23 -28.33 22.75 -4.41
CA HIS A 23 -28.10 21.34 -4.01
C HIS A 23 -29.32 20.39 -4.13
N SER A 24 -30.46 20.85 -4.68
CA SER A 24 -31.72 20.10 -4.71
C SER A 24 -32.50 20.19 -6.03
N GLY A 25 -31.89 20.66 -7.13
CA GLY A 25 -32.56 20.74 -8.44
C GLY A 25 -32.60 19.40 -9.15
N SER A 26 -33.78 18.99 -9.64
CA SER A 26 -33.92 17.86 -10.57
C SER A 26 -33.02 18.07 -11.80
N GLY A 27 -32.45 16.98 -12.35
CA GLY A 27 -31.44 17.03 -13.42
C GLY A 27 -31.81 17.90 -14.63
N ASP A 28 -33.10 18.11 -14.88
CA ASP A 28 -33.62 18.99 -15.93
C ASP A 28 -33.27 20.47 -15.74
N GLN A 29 -33.15 20.97 -14.51
CA GLN A 29 -32.81 22.38 -14.25
C GLN A 29 -31.35 22.69 -14.61
N ILE A 30 -30.44 21.72 -14.43
CA ILE A 30 -29.02 21.85 -14.76
C ILE A 30 -28.83 21.88 -16.28
N VAL A 31 -29.55 21.02 -17.01
CA VAL A 31 -29.53 20.97 -18.48
C VAL A 31 -30.09 22.26 -19.09
N THR A 32 -31.11 22.84 -18.46
CA THR A 32 -31.72 24.11 -18.92
C THR A 32 -30.78 25.30 -18.70
N CYS A 33 -30.07 25.34 -17.58
CA CYS A 33 -29.06 26.36 -17.28
C CYS A 33 -27.87 26.31 -18.27
N LEU A 34 -27.41 25.11 -18.62
CA LEU A 34 -26.34 24.91 -19.62
C LEU A 34 -26.75 25.34 -21.04
N ARG A 35 -28.04 25.20 -21.41
CA ARG A 35 -28.57 25.70 -22.70
C ARG A 35 -28.60 27.22 -22.79
N GLN A 36 -28.89 27.91 -21.68
CA GLN A 36 -28.91 29.37 -21.66
C GLN A 36 -27.52 29.98 -21.84
N LEU A 37 -26.47 29.26 -21.41
CA LEU A 37 -25.07 29.70 -21.55
C LEU A 37 -24.50 29.45 -22.95
N HIS A 38 -25.06 28.53 -23.73
CA HIS A 38 -24.59 28.20 -25.09
C HIS A 38 -25.75 27.95 -26.07
N PRO A 39 -26.27 29.00 -26.76
CA PRO A 39 -27.40 28.89 -27.69
C PRO A 39 -27.09 28.15 -29.01
N GLY A 40 -25.86 27.66 -29.22
CA GLY A 40 -25.42 26.96 -30.45
C GLY A 40 -25.43 25.43 -30.37
N LEU A 41 -25.95 24.81 -29.31
CA LEU A 41 -26.00 23.35 -29.18
C LEU A 41 -27.09 22.75 -30.10
N PRO A 42 -26.76 21.86 -31.06
CA PRO A 42 -27.76 21.24 -31.92
C PRO A 42 -28.70 20.32 -31.11
N ALA A 43 -29.98 20.33 -31.48
CA ALA A 43 -31.03 19.52 -30.86
C ALA A 43 -30.88 18.03 -31.21
N GLY A 44 -29.94 17.35 -30.57
CA GLY A 44 -29.82 15.89 -30.59
C GLY A 44 -30.67 15.25 -29.49
N SER A 45 -31.35 14.14 -29.80
CA SER A 45 -32.18 13.37 -28.88
C SER A 45 -31.38 12.85 -27.66
N PRO A 46 -32.03 12.62 -26.50
CA PRO A 46 -31.37 12.33 -25.23
C PRO A 46 -30.88 10.88 -25.10
N ALA A 47 -30.42 10.26 -26.19
CA ALA A 47 -30.16 8.82 -26.27
C ALA A 47 -28.69 8.41 -26.48
N ASP A 48 -27.72 9.34 -26.54
CA ASP A 48 -26.32 8.96 -26.74
C ASP A 48 -25.39 9.59 -25.69
N GLY A 49 -25.13 8.82 -24.62
CA GLY A 49 -24.20 9.17 -23.54
C GLY A 49 -22.73 9.34 -23.97
N ARG A 50 -22.41 9.12 -25.25
CA ARG A 50 -21.08 9.41 -25.82
C ARG A 50 -20.78 10.91 -25.95
N ASN A 51 -21.78 11.76 -26.15
CA ASN A 51 -21.55 13.19 -26.41
C ASN A 51 -21.31 14.04 -25.14
N GLN A 52 -21.76 13.59 -23.96
CA GLN A 52 -21.46 14.30 -22.70
C GLN A 52 -19.98 14.20 -22.28
N ARG A 53 -19.24 13.17 -22.74
CA ARG A 53 -17.79 13.10 -22.55
C ARG A 53 -17.04 14.20 -23.32
N GLN A 54 -17.59 14.74 -24.41
CA GLN A 54 -16.87 15.62 -25.33
C GLN A 54 -16.87 17.10 -24.93
N ILE A 55 -17.80 17.56 -24.09
CA ILE A 55 -17.90 19.00 -23.72
C ILE A 55 -17.09 19.32 -22.45
N MET A 56 -16.92 18.35 -21.55
CA MET A 56 -16.21 18.53 -20.27
C MET A 56 -14.73 18.08 -20.31
N THR A 57 -14.35 17.29 -21.32
CA THR A 57 -12.96 16.94 -21.62
C THR A 57 -12.07 18.15 -21.89
N PRO A 58 -12.43 19.14 -22.75
CA PRO A 58 -11.55 20.26 -23.05
C PRO A 58 -11.23 21.17 -21.83
N LEU A 59 -12.08 21.19 -20.80
CA LEU A 59 -11.89 22.05 -19.62
C LEU A 59 -10.99 21.39 -18.57
N LEU A 60 -11.14 20.07 -18.36
CA LEU A 60 -10.21 19.26 -17.56
C LEU A 60 -8.85 19.10 -18.25
N THR A 61 -8.83 18.96 -19.58
CA THR A 61 -7.59 18.98 -20.37
C THR A 61 -7.05 20.38 -20.64
N ALA A 62 -7.74 21.47 -20.30
CA ALA A 62 -7.13 22.81 -20.26
C ALA A 62 -6.57 23.12 -18.87
N MET A 63 -7.24 22.66 -17.80
CA MET A 63 -6.75 22.73 -16.43
C MET A 63 -5.43 21.96 -16.27
N SER A 64 -5.30 20.73 -16.77
CA SER A 64 -4.07 19.91 -16.61
C SER A 64 -2.78 20.48 -17.20
N TRP A 65 -2.84 21.58 -17.97
CA TRP A 65 -1.67 22.23 -18.57
C TRP A 65 -1.26 23.52 -17.85
N SER A 66 -1.99 23.94 -16.81
CA SER A 66 -1.53 25.07 -16.01
C SER A 66 -0.31 24.66 -15.17
N PRO A 67 0.82 25.40 -15.23
CA PRO A 67 2.04 25.06 -14.48
C PRO A 67 1.81 24.94 -12.96
N SER A 68 0.83 25.65 -12.42
CA SER A 68 0.43 25.59 -11.02
C SER A 68 -0.07 24.21 -10.57
N TYR A 69 -0.76 23.45 -11.43
CA TYR A 69 -1.20 22.10 -11.06
C TYR A 69 0.00 21.18 -10.91
N TRP A 70 0.88 21.15 -11.91
CA TRP A 70 2.10 20.33 -11.87
C TRP A 70 2.99 20.69 -10.69
N LEU A 71 3.14 21.97 -10.38
CA LEU A 71 3.91 22.41 -9.22
C LEU A 71 3.32 21.83 -7.92
N LEU A 72 2.00 21.86 -7.74
CA LEU A 72 1.34 21.33 -6.56
C LEU A 72 1.38 19.80 -6.50
N GLU A 73 1.27 19.10 -7.64
CA GLU A 73 1.44 17.65 -7.72
C GLU A 73 2.85 17.23 -7.31
N VAL A 74 3.87 17.87 -7.88
CA VAL A 74 5.28 17.58 -7.53
C VAL A 74 5.54 17.92 -6.07
N PHE A 75 5.04 19.07 -5.60
CA PHE A 75 5.16 19.44 -4.19
C PHE A 75 4.55 18.39 -3.27
N THR A 76 3.33 17.94 -3.55
CA THR A 76 2.64 16.92 -2.76
C THR A 76 3.38 15.58 -2.80
N ALA A 77 3.87 15.16 -3.96
CA ALA A 77 4.66 13.94 -4.10
C ALA A 77 5.96 13.99 -3.28
N VAL A 78 6.70 15.09 -3.37
CA VAL A 78 7.92 15.31 -2.57
C VAL A 78 7.59 15.35 -1.07
N TRP A 79 6.50 16.01 -0.68
CA TRP A 79 6.04 16.06 0.69
C TRP A 79 5.73 14.66 1.24
N CYS A 80 5.01 13.82 0.48
CA CYS A 80 4.73 12.43 0.85
C CYS A 80 6.01 11.62 1.04
N PHE A 81 6.99 11.75 0.13
CA PHE A 81 8.29 11.09 0.26
C PHE A 81 9.03 11.53 1.53
N VAL A 82 9.11 12.84 1.78
CA VAL A 82 9.76 13.40 2.98
C VAL A 82 9.08 12.89 4.24
N MET A 83 7.75 12.92 4.31
CA MET A 83 7.00 12.42 5.47
C MET A 83 7.25 10.92 5.69
N GLY A 84 7.24 10.12 4.62
CA GLY A 84 7.59 8.70 4.69
C GLY A 84 9.01 8.48 5.21
N SER A 85 9.99 9.26 4.76
CA SER A 85 11.38 9.16 5.26
C SER A 85 11.53 9.53 6.74
N VAL A 86 10.78 10.52 7.23
CA VAL A 86 10.73 10.88 8.66
C VAL A 86 10.17 9.71 9.47
N ILE A 87 9.09 9.10 9.00
CA ILE A 87 8.51 7.90 9.63
C ILE A 87 9.49 6.73 9.57
N GLY A 88 10.19 6.53 8.46
CA GLY A 88 11.24 5.51 8.32
C GLY A 88 12.40 5.72 9.30
N SER A 89 12.77 6.97 9.57
CA SER A 89 13.79 7.30 10.57
C SER A 89 13.35 6.91 11.98
N PHE A 90 12.09 7.18 12.33
CA PHE A 90 11.50 6.67 13.57
C PHE A 90 11.41 5.13 13.59
N LEU A 91 11.12 4.51 12.44
CA LEU A 91 11.00 3.06 12.31
C LEU A 91 12.30 2.34 12.66
N ASN A 92 13.47 2.92 12.34
CA ASN A 92 14.76 2.37 12.76
C ASN A 92 14.85 2.20 14.28
N VAL A 93 14.30 3.14 15.06
CA VAL A 93 14.24 3.05 16.53
C VAL A 93 13.28 1.94 16.97
N VAL A 94 12.11 1.85 16.34
CA VAL A 94 11.10 0.83 16.65
C VAL A 94 11.62 -0.57 16.38
N ILE A 95 12.22 -0.78 15.21
CA ILE A 95 12.79 -2.06 14.77
C ILE A 95 13.82 -2.56 15.78
N TYR A 96 14.73 -1.70 16.23
CA TYR A 96 15.79 -2.08 17.15
C TYR A 96 15.30 -2.26 18.59
N ARG A 97 14.52 -1.31 19.12
CA ARG A 97 14.21 -1.24 20.56
C ARG A 97 13.02 -2.08 20.97
N MET A 98 11.97 -2.15 20.14
CA MET A 98 10.71 -2.75 20.55
C MET A 98 10.79 -4.26 20.81
N PRO A 99 11.49 -5.08 19.99
CA PRO A 99 11.61 -6.51 20.27
C PRO A 99 12.47 -6.80 21.51
N LEU A 100 13.41 -5.90 21.82
CA LEU A 100 14.26 -5.95 23.03
C LEU A 100 13.54 -5.43 24.29
N GLY A 101 12.29 -4.96 24.18
CA GLY A 101 11.56 -4.39 25.31
C GLY A 101 12.11 -3.05 25.82
N LEU A 102 13.00 -2.41 25.05
CA LEU A 102 13.62 -1.14 25.41
C LEU A 102 12.65 0.04 25.21
N ASN A 103 12.87 1.13 25.94
CA ASN A 103 12.07 2.33 25.82
C ASN A 103 12.32 3.02 24.45
N ILE A 104 11.24 3.29 23.72
CA ILE A 104 11.31 3.87 22.37
C ILE A 104 11.79 5.32 22.42
N SER A 105 11.39 6.08 23.45
CA SER A 105 11.65 7.53 23.52
C SER A 105 12.94 7.89 24.25
N LYS A 106 13.48 7.02 25.11
CA LYS A 106 14.69 7.30 25.92
C LYS A 106 15.64 6.10 25.96
N PRO A 107 16.97 6.29 25.91
CA PRO A 107 17.70 7.55 25.70
C PRO A 107 17.60 8.06 24.24
N LYS A 108 18.06 9.29 23.98
CA LYS A 108 18.19 9.83 22.61
C LYS A 108 19.19 8.99 21.79
N SER A 109 19.15 9.11 20.46
CA SER A 109 20.13 8.46 19.58
C SER A 109 21.55 8.95 19.86
N ARG A 110 22.50 8.03 19.97
CA ARG A 110 23.93 8.29 20.26
C ARG A 110 24.78 7.47 19.31
N CYS A 111 26.00 7.93 19.05
CA CYS A 111 26.98 7.11 18.34
C CYS A 111 27.34 5.88 19.19
N PRO A 112 27.39 4.65 18.64
CA PRO A 112 27.75 3.46 19.42
C PRO A 112 29.24 3.41 19.81
N PHE A 113 30.10 4.23 19.19
CA PHE A 113 31.55 4.22 19.43
C PHE A 113 31.99 5.29 20.43
N CYS A 114 31.60 6.55 20.21
CA CYS A 114 32.01 7.66 21.08
C CYS A 114 30.91 8.13 22.02
N GLU A 115 29.73 7.49 21.96
CA GLU A 115 28.57 7.83 22.78
C GLU A 115 28.08 9.29 22.68
N THR A 116 28.61 10.07 21.74
CA THR A 116 28.18 11.46 21.59
C THR A 116 26.74 11.48 21.08
N PRO A 117 25.84 12.28 21.69
CA PRO A 117 24.46 12.40 21.23
C PRO A 117 24.42 12.95 19.80
N ILE A 118 23.55 12.36 18.96
CA ILE A 118 23.41 12.78 17.56
C ILE A 118 22.73 14.17 17.55
N ARG A 119 23.36 15.13 16.85
CA ARG A 119 22.85 16.50 16.71
C ARG A 119 21.63 16.49 15.79
N THR A 120 20.64 17.36 16.04
CA THR A 120 19.39 17.40 15.25
C THR A 120 19.63 17.55 13.74
N ARG A 121 20.61 18.37 13.34
CA ARG A 121 21.00 18.56 11.94
C ARG A 121 21.63 17.33 11.27
N ASP A 122 22.20 16.43 12.07
CA ASP A 122 22.80 15.18 11.61
C ASP A 122 21.75 14.05 11.53
N ASN A 123 20.55 14.28 12.09
CA ASN A 123 19.43 13.35 12.12
C ASN A 123 18.35 13.66 11.06
N LEU A 124 18.71 14.41 10.00
CA LEU A 124 17.81 14.65 8.87
C LEU A 124 17.75 13.36 8.02
N PRO A 125 16.56 12.77 7.78
CA PRO A 125 16.45 11.49 7.07
C PRO A 125 17.17 11.55 5.72
N ILE A 126 17.96 10.51 5.41
CA ILE A 126 18.78 10.32 4.21
C ILE A 126 19.92 11.34 4.09
N LEU A 127 19.59 12.64 4.13
CA LEU A 127 20.51 13.77 3.95
C LEU A 127 21.58 13.86 5.04
N GLY A 128 21.23 13.60 6.30
CA GLY A 128 22.19 13.61 7.41
C GLY A 128 23.32 12.61 7.19
N TRP A 129 22.97 11.39 6.76
CA TRP A 129 23.94 10.35 6.43
C TRP A 129 24.80 10.71 5.21
N LEU A 130 24.19 11.26 4.15
CA LEU A 130 24.89 11.69 2.93
C LEU A 130 25.90 12.83 3.20
N LEU A 131 25.48 13.86 3.94
CA LEU A 131 26.33 15.00 4.30
C LEU A 131 27.49 14.60 5.19
N LEU A 132 27.29 13.60 6.04
CA LEU A 132 28.33 13.00 6.88
C LEU A 132 29.17 11.94 6.16
N ARG A 133 28.84 11.62 4.89
CA ARG A 133 29.48 10.55 4.09
C ARG A 133 29.51 9.21 4.83
N GLY A 134 28.44 8.92 5.57
CA GLY A 134 28.29 7.69 6.35
C GLY A 134 29.25 7.54 7.53
N LYS A 135 29.77 8.64 8.10
CA LYS A 135 30.66 8.60 9.26
C LYS A 135 30.17 9.50 10.39
N CYS A 136 30.43 9.09 11.63
CA CYS A 136 30.14 9.94 12.79
C CYS A 136 30.96 11.23 12.71
N ARG A 137 30.32 12.36 12.99
CA ARG A 137 30.98 13.68 12.94
C ARG A 137 32.17 13.79 13.89
N ASP A 138 32.04 13.24 15.10
CA ASP A 138 33.02 13.43 16.17
C ASP A 138 34.13 12.37 16.15
N CYS A 139 33.79 11.09 15.99
CA CYS A 139 34.78 9.99 16.01
C CYS A 139 35.08 9.35 14.65
N GLN A 140 34.43 9.79 13.56
CA GLN A 140 34.61 9.26 12.20
C GLN A 140 34.28 7.77 12.02
N ALA A 141 33.74 7.11 13.05
CA ALA A 141 33.31 5.72 12.96
C ALA A 141 32.17 5.55 11.93
N PRO A 142 32.13 4.44 11.17
CA PRO A 142 31.14 4.24 10.13
C PRO A 142 29.72 4.12 10.69
N ILE A 143 28.77 4.78 10.03
CA ILE A 143 27.33 4.67 10.28
C ILE A 143 26.74 3.70 9.24
N PRO A 144 26.12 2.59 9.66
CA PRO A 144 25.57 1.59 8.73
C PRO A 144 24.62 2.19 7.68
N ALA A 145 24.77 1.79 6.41
CA ALA A 145 23.89 2.23 5.32
C ALA A 145 22.43 1.73 5.47
N ARG A 146 22.19 0.77 6.38
CA ARG A 146 20.84 0.29 6.71
C ARG A 146 19.90 1.44 7.12
N TYR A 147 20.37 2.42 7.89
CA TYR A 147 19.54 3.52 8.38
C TYR A 147 18.94 4.35 7.24
N PRO A 148 19.74 4.93 6.32
CA PRO A 148 19.19 5.69 5.19
C PRO A 148 18.43 4.80 4.19
N ILE A 149 18.74 3.50 4.09
CA ILE A 149 17.96 2.57 3.25
C ILE A 149 16.53 2.41 3.78
N VAL A 150 16.35 2.22 5.09
CA VAL A 150 15.01 2.13 5.69
C VAL A 150 14.24 3.44 5.50
N GLU A 151 14.91 4.58 5.68
CA GLU A 151 14.31 5.91 5.47
C GLU A 151 13.85 6.09 4.02
N ALA A 152 14.71 5.75 3.05
CA ALA A 152 14.38 5.82 1.63
C ALA A 152 13.25 4.84 1.26
N LEU A 153 13.28 3.61 1.77
CA LEU A 153 12.27 2.60 1.48
C LEU A 153 10.87 3.06 1.93
N VAL A 154 10.74 3.54 3.16
CA VAL A 154 9.45 4.05 3.67
C VAL A 154 9.03 5.32 2.94
N GLY A 155 9.98 6.21 2.60
CA GLY A 155 9.73 7.36 1.73
C GLY A 155 9.16 6.97 0.36
N VAL A 156 9.75 5.97 -0.30
CA VAL A 156 9.26 5.43 -1.58
C VAL A 156 7.87 4.82 -1.43
N VAL A 157 7.60 4.06 -0.38
CA VAL A 157 6.26 3.48 -0.14
C VAL A 157 5.19 4.56 -0.02
N PHE A 158 5.46 5.65 0.71
CA PHE A 158 4.54 6.78 0.83
C PHE A 158 4.30 7.48 -0.50
N LEU A 159 5.36 7.69 -1.28
CA LEU A 159 5.26 8.23 -2.63
C LEU A 159 4.43 7.32 -3.54
N LEU A 160 4.66 6.01 -3.51
CA LEU A 160 3.91 5.04 -4.31
C LEU A 160 2.43 5.01 -3.91
N LEU A 161 2.11 5.08 -2.61
CA LEU A 161 0.74 5.16 -2.13
C LEU A 161 0.03 6.44 -2.62
N TYR A 162 0.72 7.58 -2.58
CA TYR A 162 0.20 8.82 -3.15
C TYR A 162 -0.08 8.68 -4.65
N LEU A 163 0.89 8.17 -5.41
CA LEU A 163 0.75 8.01 -6.86
C LEU A 163 -0.35 7.01 -7.23
N ALA A 164 -0.40 5.88 -6.52
CA ALA A 164 -1.29 4.77 -6.83
C ALA A 164 -2.73 4.99 -6.37
N ILE A 165 -2.96 5.78 -5.31
CA ILE A 165 -4.29 6.00 -4.73
C ILE A 165 -4.78 7.42 -5.02
N VAL A 166 -4.04 8.45 -4.62
CA VAL A 166 -4.54 9.84 -4.64
C VAL A 166 -4.39 10.48 -6.02
N HIS A 167 -3.19 10.38 -6.61
CA HIS A 167 -2.92 10.97 -7.92
C HIS A 167 -3.69 10.25 -9.05
N SER A 168 -3.73 8.92 -9.02
CA SER A 168 -4.48 8.11 -9.98
C SER A 168 -6.01 8.19 -9.80
N GLY A 169 -6.49 8.78 -8.70
CA GLY A 169 -7.91 8.75 -8.33
C GLY A 169 -8.40 7.36 -7.92
N GLY A 170 -7.51 6.45 -7.51
CA GLY A 170 -7.84 5.08 -7.13
C GLY A 170 -7.92 4.11 -8.32
N ALA A 171 -7.42 4.49 -9.51
CA ALA A 171 -7.55 3.67 -10.72
C ALA A 171 -6.87 2.29 -10.66
N LEU A 172 -5.94 2.09 -9.72
CA LEU A 172 -5.24 0.82 -9.53
C LEU A 172 -5.92 -0.07 -8.48
N LEU A 173 -6.96 0.41 -7.80
CA LEU A 173 -7.71 -0.35 -6.80
C LEU A 173 -8.71 -1.29 -7.50
N PRO A 174 -8.84 -2.54 -7.05
CA PRO A 174 -9.59 -3.54 -7.80
C PRO A 174 -11.11 -3.37 -7.81
N TYR A 175 -11.71 -2.88 -6.73
CA TYR A 175 -13.17 -2.76 -6.62
C TYR A 175 -13.57 -1.31 -6.31
N ARG A 176 -13.01 -0.35 -7.06
CA ARG A 176 -13.38 1.06 -6.94
C ARG A 176 -13.36 1.70 -8.32
N SER A 177 -14.41 2.43 -8.68
CA SER A 177 -14.38 3.30 -9.86
C SER A 177 -13.43 4.48 -9.60
N PRO A 178 -12.55 4.85 -10.55
CA PRO A 178 -11.65 5.97 -10.38
C PRO A 178 -12.42 7.27 -10.11
N ASN A 179 -11.98 8.06 -9.13
CA ASN A 179 -12.55 9.37 -8.87
C ASN A 179 -12.32 10.27 -10.08
N ARG A 180 -13.39 10.92 -10.56
CA ARG A 180 -13.34 11.86 -11.69
C ARG A 180 -12.37 13.02 -11.43
N PHE A 181 -12.27 13.42 -10.18
CA PHE A 181 -11.35 14.44 -9.69
C PHE A 181 -10.20 13.73 -8.97
N SER A 182 -9.01 13.78 -9.53
CA SER A 182 -7.79 13.17 -8.97
C SER A 182 -6.65 14.18 -8.89
N GLY A 183 -5.59 13.83 -8.15
CA GLY A 183 -4.43 14.69 -7.95
C GLY A 183 -4.42 15.43 -6.62
N GLY A 184 -3.24 15.86 -6.21
CA GLY A 184 -2.97 16.66 -5.02
C GLY A 184 -3.72 17.99 -4.98
N TYR A 185 -4.04 18.60 -6.13
CA TYR A 185 -4.85 19.82 -6.14
C TYR A 185 -6.26 19.61 -5.56
N GLN A 186 -6.86 18.44 -5.79
CA GLN A 186 -8.22 18.14 -5.33
C GLN A 186 -8.31 17.95 -3.81
N ILE A 187 -7.16 17.82 -3.13
CA ILE A 187 -7.06 17.80 -1.66
C ILE A 187 -7.57 19.11 -1.07
N LEU A 188 -7.20 20.25 -1.68
CA LEU A 188 -7.60 21.59 -1.21
C LEU A 188 -9.09 21.84 -1.41
N GLU A 189 -9.68 21.26 -2.45
CA GLU A 189 -11.11 21.34 -2.72
C GLU A 189 -11.94 20.32 -1.90
N GLY A 190 -11.29 19.46 -1.13
CA GLY A 190 -11.93 18.46 -0.29
C GLY A 190 -12.69 17.39 -1.07
N ARG A 191 -12.26 17.08 -2.30
CA ARG A 191 -12.93 16.09 -3.17
C ARG A 191 -12.32 14.69 -3.11
N THR A 192 -11.23 14.51 -2.38
CA THR A 192 -10.45 13.25 -2.34
C THR A 192 -10.18 12.74 -0.91
N TRP A 193 -10.95 13.18 0.08
CA TRP A 193 -10.73 12.79 1.49
C TRP A 193 -10.88 11.30 1.74
N ASP A 194 -11.75 10.63 0.99
CA ASP A 194 -11.89 9.18 0.93
C ASP A 194 -10.58 8.49 0.52
N LEU A 195 -9.92 8.97 -0.54
CA LEU A 195 -8.65 8.44 -1.05
C LEU A 195 -7.48 8.77 -0.11
N ILE A 196 -7.49 9.95 0.51
CA ILE A 196 -6.49 10.32 1.52
C ILE A 196 -6.62 9.41 2.74
N ALA A 197 -7.83 9.20 3.25
CA ALA A 197 -8.09 8.32 4.38
C ALA A 197 -7.63 6.89 4.06
N LEU A 198 -7.95 6.38 2.88
CA LEU A 198 -7.49 5.08 2.39
C LEU A 198 -5.97 5.00 2.29
N ALA A 199 -5.31 6.03 1.77
CA ALA A 199 -3.86 6.10 1.67
C ALA A 199 -3.20 6.10 3.07
N VAL A 200 -3.73 6.85 4.03
CA VAL A 200 -3.24 6.87 5.43
C VAL A 200 -3.44 5.51 6.09
N TYR A 201 -4.59 4.89 5.88
CA TYR A 201 -4.91 3.55 6.37
C TYR A 201 -3.89 2.51 5.86
N TYR A 202 -3.58 2.55 4.56
CA TYR A 202 -2.58 1.66 3.97
C TYR A 202 -1.15 1.99 4.38
N CYS A 203 -0.79 3.28 4.49
CA CYS A 203 0.51 3.70 5.01
C CYS A 203 0.78 3.04 6.36
N TYR A 204 -0.20 3.01 7.26
CA TYR A 204 -0.05 2.41 8.57
C TYR A 204 0.20 0.89 8.51
N LEU A 205 -0.57 0.16 7.69
CA LEU A 205 -0.31 -1.26 7.42
C LEU A 205 1.13 -1.48 6.90
N PHE A 206 1.53 -0.72 5.89
CA PHE A 206 2.85 -0.82 5.27
C PHE A 206 3.98 -0.57 6.28
N ILE A 207 3.87 0.45 7.12
CA ILE A 207 4.86 0.74 8.17
C ILE A 207 5.04 -0.48 9.08
N VAL A 208 3.94 -1.10 9.50
CA VAL A 208 3.97 -2.27 10.39
C VAL A 208 4.57 -3.49 9.69
N VAL A 209 4.22 -3.73 8.43
CA VAL A 209 4.74 -4.85 7.63
C VAL A 209 6.24 -4.67 7.33
N VAL A 210 6.68 -3.47 6.96
CA VAL A 210 8.10 -3.14 6.76
C VAL A 210 8.87 -3.32 8.06
N ALA A 211 8.36 -2.82 9.19
CA ALA A 211 8.99 -3.02 10.50
C ALA A 211 9.12 -4.51 10.83
N ALA A 212 8.05 -5.28 10.63
CA ALA A 212 8.05 -6.71 10.87
C ALA A 212 9.07 -7.44 9.98
N ALA A 213 9.20 -7.05 8.71
CA ALA A 213 10.20 -7.60 7.80
C ALA A 213 11.62 -7.37 8.30
N TYR A 214 11.95 -6.16 8.76
CA TYR A 214 13.27 -5.87 9.32
C TYR A 214 13.53 -6.54 10.67
N ILE A 215 12.53 -6.61 11.55
CA ILE A 215 12.64 -7.31 12.84
C ILE A 215 12.92 -8.81 12.61
N GLN A 216 12.24 -9.42 11.64
CA GLN A 216 12.51 -10.82 11.28
C GLN A 216 13.85 -11.00 10.57
N TYR A 217 14.27 -10.01 9.77
CA TYR A 217 15.60 -10.02 9.15
C TYR A 217 16.70 -10.03 10.22
N ASP A 218 16.50 -9.31 11.33
CA ASP A 218 17.37 -9.34 12.51
C ASP A 218 17.22 -10.62 13.37
N ARG A 219 16.48 -11.63 12.88
CA ARG A 219 16.16 -12.89 13.59
C ARG A 219 15.44 -12.69 14.92
N GLN A 220 14.70 -11.58 15.06
CA GLN A 220 13.89 -11.29 16.24
C GLN A 220 12.41 -11.61 16.01
N LEU A 221 11.68 -11.87 17.09
CA LEU A 221 10.24 -12.12 17.02
C LEU A 221 9.47 -10.81 16.96
N ILE A 222 8.48 -10.74 16.07
CA ILE A 222 7.59 -9.58 15.94
C ILE A 222 6.91 -9.30 17.29
N PRO A 223 7.04 -8.10 17.87
CA PRO A 223 6.46 -7.79 19.18
C PRO A 223 4.93 -7.76 19.12
N ARG A 224 4.27 -8.45 20.07
CA ARG A 224 2.79 -8.55 20.13
C ARG A 224 2.11 -7.18 20.20
N ARG A 225 2.75 -6.21 20.87
CA ARG A 225 2.23 -4.85 21.00
C ARG A 225 2.08 -4.15 19.64
N LEU A 226 3.02 -4.35 18.72
CA LEU A 226 2.95 -3.78 17.38
C LEU A 226 1.75 -4.33 16.60
N LEU A 227 1.57 -5.65 16.65
CA LEU A 227 0.48 -6.35 15.98
C LEU A 227 -0.89 -5.96 16.59
N PHE A 228 -0.97 -5.88 17.91
CA PHE A 228 -2.18 -5.53 18.64
C PHE A 228 -2.72 -4.14 18.26
N TRP A 229 -1.85 -3.11 18.26
CA TRP A 229 -2.27 -1.76 17.88
C TRP A 229 -2.66 -1.66 16.41
N CYS A 230 -1.91 -2.33 15.53
CA CYS A 230 -2.24 -2.37 14.11
C CYS A 230 -3.60 -3.00 13.85
N LEU A 231 -3.87 -4.11 14.54
CA LEU A 231 -5.14 -4.82 14.48
C LEU A 231 -6.27 -3.96 15.03
N GLY A 232 -6.12 -3.39 16.22
CA GLY A 232 -7.16 -2.58 16.87
C GLY A 232 -7.56 -1.37 16.04
N ILE A 233 -6.59 -0.62 15.51
CA ILE A 233 -6.86 0.53 14.63
C ILE A 233 -7.49 0.06 13.32
N GLY A 234 -7.00 -1.05 12.75
CA GLY A 234 -7.57 -1.66 11.54
C GLY A 234 -9.05 -1.98 11.69
N LEU A 235 -9.40 -2.67 12.78
CA LEU A 235 -10.78 -3.05 13.07
C LEU A 235 -11.68 -1.83 13.32
N VAL A 236 -11.23 -0.88 14.13
CA VAL A 236 -12.03 0.31 14.46
C VAL A 236 -12.24 1.18 13.22
N ALA A 237 -11.18 1.53 12.50
CA ALA A 237 -11.29 2.37 11.31
C ALA A 237 -12.07 1.65 10.20
N GLY A 238 -11.77 0.38 9.95
CA GLY A 238 -12.46 -0.42 8.94
C GLY A 238 -13.95 -0.63 9.23
N CYS A 239 -14.36 -0.73 10.50
CA CYS A 239 -15.80 -0.84 10.82
C CYS A 239 -16.54 0.50 10.77
N LEU A 240 -15.86 1.62 11.05
CA LEU A 240 -16.46 2.95 11.14
C LEU A 240 -16.46 3.73 9.83
N ILE A 241 -15.57 3.38 8.90
CA ILE A 241 -15.37 4.12 7.64
C ILE A 241 -15.46 3.12 6.49
N PRO A 242 -16.65 2.97 5.86
CA PRO A 242 -16.86 2.03 4.75
C PRO A 242 -15.90 2.23 3.58
N GLU A 243 -15.49 3.47 3.32
CA GLU A 243 -14.64 3.85 2.18
C GLU A 243 -13.19 3.36 2.28
N LEU A 244 -12.76 2.84 3.45
CA LEU A 244 -11.42 2.30 3.68
C LEU A 244 -11.25 0.88 3.13
N HIS A 245 -12.33 0.18 2.80
CA HIS A 245 -12.23 -1.18 2.24
C HIS A 245 -12.15 -1.14 0.73
N PRO A 246 -11.06 -1.64 0.12
CA PRO A 246 -10.94 -1.65 -1.33
C PRO A 246 -11.85 -2.69 -1.98
N VAL A 247 -12.29 -3.72 -1.25
CA VAL A 247 -13.08 -4.86 -1.71
C VAL A 247 -14.10 -5.20 -0.63
N PRO A 248 -15.40 -5.05 -0.88
CA PRO A 248 -16.44 -5.39 0.08
C PRO A 248 -16.64 -6.91 0.19
N ALA A 249 -17.21 -7.35 1.32
CA ALA A 249 -17.59 -8.74 1.56
C ALA A 249 -18.56 -9.30 0.51
N GLN A 250 -19.52 -8.48 0.08
CA GLN A 250 -20.53 -8.86 -0.90
C GLN A 250 -20.22 -8.14 -2.21
N VAL A 251 -19.63 -8.86 -3.15
CA VAL A 251 -19.57 -8.43 -4.54
C VAL A 251 -20.91 -8.77 -5.17
N SER A 252 -21.82 -7.79 -5.28
CA SER A 252 -23.06 -7.98 -5.99
C SER A 252 -22.76 -8.20 -7.48
N VAL A 253 -23.13 -9.37 -8.02
CA VAL A 253 -23.17 -9.59 -9.47
C VAL A 253 -24.25 -8.67 -10.02
N GLN A 254 -23.88 -7.54 -10.62
CA GLN A 254 -24.84 -6.60 -11.19
C GLN A 254 -25.62 -7.28 -12.33
N SER A 255 -26.92 -7.45 -12.15
CA SER A 255 -27.84 -7.70 -13.25
C SER A 255 -27.99 -6.42 -14.08
N ASN A 256 -27.75 -6.49 -15.39
CA ASN A 256 -27.93 -5.44 -16.41
C ASN A 256 -28.58 -4.13 -15.88
N GLN A 257 -27.76 -3.16 -15.48
CA GLN A 257 -28.24 -1.88 -14.98
C GLN A 257 -28.87 -1.03 -16.09
N SER A 258 -29.95 -0.33 -15.76
CA SER A 258 -30.57 0.67 -16.64
C SER A 258 -29.69 1.91 -16.79
N SER A 259 -29.76 2.61 -17.93
CA SER A 259 -28.92 3.78 -18.27
C SER A 259 -28.98 4.90 -17.22
N THR A 260 -30.10 5.02 -16.52
CA THR A 260 -30.32 5.96 -15.41
C THR A 260 -29.54 5.61 -14.15
N GLU A 261 -29.40 4.32 -13.82
CA GLU A 261 -28.62 3.89 -12.65
C GLU A 261 -27.12 4.12 -12.86
N ILE A 262 -26.63 3.91 -14.09
CA ILE A 262 -25.25 4.19 -14.49
C ILE A 262 -24.95 5.70 -14.36
N MET A 263 -25.88 6.55 -14.81
CA MET A 263 -25.76 7.99 -14.69
C MET A 263 -25.82 8.47 -13.23
N LEU A 264 -26.65 7.84 -12.39
CA LEU A 264 -26.74 8.11 -10.94
C LEU A 264 -25.52 7.59 -10.16
N SER A 265 -24.91 6.47 -10.56
CA SER A 265 -23.64 6.00 -9.98
C SER A 265 -22.47 6.88 -10.39
N ASP A 266 -22.44 7.37 -11.63
CA ASP A 266 -21.47 8.37 -12.10
C ASP A 266 -21.64 9.74 -11.38
N LEU A 267 -22.83 9.99 -10.83
CA LEU A 267 -23.16 11.17 -10.01
C LEU A 267 -22.94 10.95 -8.50
N ARG A 268 -22.70 9.71 -8.03
CA ARG A 268 -22.34 9.50 -6.61
C ARG A 268 -20.98 10.15 -6.37
N TYR A 269 -20.98 11.12 -5.47
CA TYR A 269 -19.80 11.85 -5.07
C TYR A 269 -18.86 10.92 -4.30
N HIS A 270 -17.82 10.42 -4.97
CA HIS A 270 -16.70 9.73 -4.35
C HIS A 270 -15.72 10.80 -3.88
N GLY A 271 -15.70 11.10 -2.59
CA GLY A 271 -14.91 12.21 -2.05
C GLY A 271 -15.23 12.59 -0.62
N ALA A 272 -16.45 12.31 -0.16
CA ALA A 272 -16.85 12.51 1.23
C ALA A 272 -16.48 11.29 2.08
N LEU A 273 -15.92 11.56 3.27
CA LEU A 273 -15.60 10.53 4.25
C LEU A 273 -16.79 10.38 5.19
N HIS A 274 -17.43 9.21 5.20
CA HIS A 274 -18.57 8.96 6.08
C HIS A 274 -18.14 8.11 7.27
N VAL A 275 -18.45 8.62 8.46
CA VAL A 275 -18.29 7.84 9.70
C VAL A 275 -19.65 7.23 10.01
N SER A 276 -19.84 5.98 9.60
CA SER A 276 -21.08 5.21 9.79
C SER A 276 -20.76 3.78 10.21
N PHE A 277 -21.58 3.24 11.12
CA PHE A 277 -21.50 1.83 11.49
C PHE A 277 -22.48 1.03 10.64
N GLU A 278 -21.98 0.45 9.55
CA GLU A 278 -22.78 -0.32 8.59
C GLU A 278 -22.49 -1.81 8.67
N LEU A 279 -23.53 -2.64 8.51
CA LEU A 279 -23.39 -4.09 8.54
C LEU A 279 -22.47 -4.61 7.42
N SER A 280 -22.48 -3.95 6.26
CA SER A 280 -21.59 -4.23 5.12
C SER A 280 -20.10 -4.09 5.49
N SER A 281 -19.72 -3.02 6.17
CA SER A 281 -18.35 -2.77 6.64
C SER A 281 -17.92 -3.81 7.67
N VAL A 282 -18.80 -4.12 8.63
CA VAL A 282 -18.53 -5.14 9.66
C VAL A 282 -18.34 -6.51 9.00
N LEU A 283 -19.20 -6.90 8.07
CA LEU A 283 -19.06 -8.17 7.33
C LEU A 283 -17.75 -8.20 6.54
N THR A 284 -17.35 -7.10 5.92
CA THR A 284 -16.09 -6.98 5.17
C THR A 284 -14.88 -7.22 6.07
N VAL A 285 -14.85 -6.58 7.23
CA VAL A 285 -13.79 -6.80 8.24
C VAL A 285 -13.81 -8.24 8.75
N CYS A 286 -14.99 -8.81 9.05
CA CYS A 286 -15.11 -10.19 9.52
C CYS A 286 -14.61 -11.21 8.50
N TRP A 287 -14.96 -11.05 7.22
CA TRP A 287 -14.44 -11.90 6.16
C TRP A 287 -12.93 -11.71 5.96
N GLY A 288 -12.46 -10.47 6.02
CA GLY A 288 -11.03 -10.14 6.00
C GLY A 288 -10.25 -10.83 7.12
N LEU A 289 -10.76 -10.79 8.35
CA LEU A 289 -10.22 -11.51 9.50
C LEU A 289 -10.20 -13.02 9.26
N LEU A 290 -11.34 -13.60 8.86
CA LEU A 290 -11.48 -15.04 8.68
C LEU A 290 -10.50 -15.57 7.63
N TYR A 291 -10.48 -14.97 6.44
CA TYR A 291 -9.57 -15.38 5.38
C TYR A 291 -8.11 -15.02 5.68
N GLY A 292 -7.86 -13.94 6.43
CA GLY A 292 -6.52 -13.62 6.92
C GLY A 292 -5.99 -14.67 7.89
N VAL A 293 -6.83 -15.20 8.78
CA VAL A 293 -6.48 -16.32 9.67
C VAL A 293 -6.27 -17.60 8.86
N ILE A 294 -7.18 -17.94 7.93
CA ILE A 294 -7.04 -19.13 7.07
C ILE A 294 -5.74 -19.07 6.27
N ALA A 295 -5.52 -17.98 5.53
CA ALA A 295 -4.31 -17.78 4.74
C ALA A 295 -3.06 -17.82 5.63
N GLY A 296 -3.10 -17.19 6.79
CA GLY A 296 -2.01 -17.19 7.74
C GLY A 296 -1.68 -18.57 8.33
N ILE A 297 -2.69 -19.37 8.69
CA ILE A 297 -2.51 -20.76 9.15
C ILE A 297 -1.90 -21.60 8.02
N LEU A 298 -2.44 -21.50 6.81
CA LEU A 298 -1.93 -22.23 5.65
C LEU A 298 -0.49 -21.82 5.30
N PHE A 299 -0.16 -20.55 5.44
CA PHE A 299 1.16 -20.01 5.15
C PHE A 299 2.21 -20.46 6.19
N CYS A 300 1.82 -20.64 7.45
CA CYS A 300 2.70 -21.08 8.54
C CYS A 300 2.48 -22.55 8.96
N TRP A 301 1.72 -23.33 8.19
CA TRP A 301 1.12 -24.59 8.64
C TRP A 301 2.15 -25.57 9.21
N ARG A 302 3.28 -25.75 8.52
CA ARG A 302 4.28 -26.73 8.91
C ARG A 302 4.91 -26.43 10.28
N ASN A 303 5.15 -25.16 10.58
CA ASN A 303 5.71 -24.76 11.87
C ASN A 303 4.68 -24.84 13.01
N LEU A 304 3.38 -24.74 12.70
CA LEU A 304 2.32 -24.92 13.70
C LEU A 304 2.17 -26.39 14.14
N PHE A 305 2.33 -27.34 13.22
CA PHE A 305 2.16 -28.77 13.52
C PHE A 305 3.46 -29.51 13.87
N GLN A 306 4.61 -29.01 13.43
CA GLN A 306 5.92 -29.56 13.74
C GLN A 306 6.84 -28.46 14.30
N PRO A 307 6.61 -28.04 15.56
CA PRO A 307 7.50 -27.09 16.22
C PRO A 307 8.89 -27.73 16.34
N GLY A 308 9.82 -27.28 15.51
CA GLY A 308 11.22 -27.69 15.57
C GLY A 308 12.03 -26.71 16.40
N GLU A 309 13.13 -27.18 16.99
CA GLU A 309 14.10 -26.35 17.72
C GLU A 309 14.95 -25.44 16.79
N GLN A 310 14.94 -25.72 15.48
CA GLN A 310 15.75 -25.01 14.48
C GLN A 310 15.11 -23.69 13.99
N PRO A 311 15.92 -22.75 13.46
CA PRO A 311 15.40 -21.53 12.84
C PRO A 311 14.48 -21.85 11.66
N THR A 312 13.28 -21.27 11.66
CA THR A 312 12.27 -21.47 10.63
C THR A 312 12.15 -20.24 9.74
N LEU A 313 11.86 -20.43 8.45
CA LEU A 313 11.60 -19.33 7.52
C LEU A 313 10.30 -18.59 7.89
N PHE A 314 9.39 -19.30 8.57
CA PHE A 314 8.06 -18.84 8.95
C PHE A 314 7.85 -18.88 10.47
N PRO A 315 8.35 -17.90 11.24
CA PRO A 315 8.02 -17.78 12.65
C PRO A 315 6.49 -17.69 12.86
N PRO A 316 5.92 -18.24 13.94
CA PRO A 316 4.46 -18.31 14.12
C PRO A 316 3.78 -16.93 14.17
N ARG A 317 4.51 -15.87 14.53
CA ARG A 317 3.97 -14.50 14.54
C ARG A 317 3.82 -13.89 13.14
N THR A 318 4.38 -14.50 12.10
CA THR A 318 4.23 -14.06 10.70
C THR A 318 2.79 -14.21 10.22
N LEU A 319 2.07 -15.22 10.73
CA LEU A 319 0.64 -15.45 10.49
C LEU A 319 -0.19 -14.18 10.71
N TRP A 320 0.11 -13.43 11.77
CA TRP A 320 -0.62 -12.20 12.10
C TRP A 320 -0.46 -11.10 11.05
N LEU A 321 0.61 -11.10 10.25
CA LEU A 321 0.75 -10.15 9.15
C LEU A 321 -0.32 -10.38 8.07
N LEU A 322 -0.65 -11.63 7.76
CA LEU A 322 -1.74 -11.97 6.85
C LEU A 322 -3.11 -11.64 7.47
N VAL A 323 -3.29 -11.81 8.78
CA VAL A 323 -4.51 -11.34 9.48
C VAL A 323 -4.67 -9.82 9.33
N LEU A 324 -3.60 -9.05 9.56
CA LEU A 324 -3.61 -7.60 9.36
C LEU A 324 -3.91 -7.23 7.91
N MET A 325 -3.27 -7.88 6.93
CA MET A 325 -3.56 -7.65 5.52
C MET A 325 -5.02 -7.96 5.18
N GLY A 326 -5.61 -9.02 5.74
CA GLY A 326 -7.04 -9.32 5.56
C GLY A 326 -7.96 -8.24 6.09
N VAL A 327 -7.66 -7.66 7.26
CA VAL A 327 -8.46 -6.54 7.84
C VAL A 327 -8.38 -5.27 6.99
N TYR A 328 -7.22 -4.98 6.41
CA TYR A 328 -7.00 -3.73 5.68
C TYR A 328 -7.37 -3.82 4.19
N LEU A 329 -7.15 -4.98 3.56
CA LEU A 329 -7.32 -5.18 2.12
C LEU A 329 -8.61 -5.94 1.76
N GLY A 330 -9.21 -6.62 2.74
CA GLY A 330 -10.31 -7.54 2.51
C GLY A 330 -9.86 -8.96 2.16
N TRP A 331 -10.85 -9.85 2.11
CA TRP A 331 -10.62 -11.30 2.06
C TRP A 331 -10.05 -11.82 0.72
N GLN A 332 -10.45 -11.23 -0.40
CA GLN A 332 -9.96 -11.65 -1.72
C GLN A 332 -8.48 -11.32 -1.88
N GLN A 333 -8.10 -10.10 -1.50
CA GLN A 333 -6.74 -9.63 -1.64
C GLN A 333 -5.77 -10.38 -0.73
N VAL A 334 -6.15 -10.74 0.50
CA VAL A 334 -5.26 -11.51 1.39
C VAL A 334 -4.97 -12.91 0.85
N VAL A 335 -5.92 -13.55 0.17
CA VAL A 335 -5.69 -14.84 -0.51
C VAL A 335 -4.68 -14.66 -1.65
N SER A 336 -4.87 -13.65 -2.49
CA SER A 336 -3.94 -13.36 -3.60
C SER A 336 -2.54 -12.98 -3.10
N VAL A 337 -2.45 -12.15 -2.06
CA VAL A 337 -1.17 -11.76 -1.44
C VAL A 337 -0.47 -12.96 -0.82
N GLY A 338 -1.20 -13.82 -0.09
CA GLY A 338 -0.65 -15.05 0.50
C GLY A 338 -0.12 -16.01 -0.57
N PHE A 339 -0.90 -16.23 -1.64
CA PHE A 339 -0.50 -17.08 -2.77
C PHE A 339 0.73 -16.55 -3.50
N LEU A 340 0.72 -15.29 -3.95
CA LEU A 340 1.83 -14.69 -4.68
C LEU A 340 3.10 -14.65 -3.82
N SER A 341 2.96 -14.37 -2.52
CA SER A 341 4.11 -14.38 -1.60
C SER A 341 4.71 -15.79 -1.48
N ALA A 342 3.88 -16.81 -1.34
CA ALA A 342 4.32 -18.20 -1.28
C ALA A 342 4.99 -18.64 -2.59
N LEU A 343 4.43 -18.23 -3.74
CA LEU A 343 4.96 -18.53 -5.06
C LEU A 343 6.34 -17.91 -5.27
N ILE A 344 6.47 -16.59 -5.06
CA ILE A 344 7.74 -15.88 -5.26
C ILE A 344 8.80 -16.39 -4.29
N LEU A 345 8.44 -16.61 -3.03
CA LEU A 345 9.36 -17.15 -2.03
C LEU A 345 9.81 -18.57 -2.40
N CYS A 346 8.91 -19.44 -2.87
CA CYS A 346 9.27 -20.78 -3.36
C CYS A 346 10.24 -20.70 -4.56
N LEU A 347 9.93 -19.85 -5.55
CA LEU A 347 10.80 -19.65 -6.71
C LEU A 347 12.19 -19.14 -6.32
N VAL A 348 12.28 -18.17 -5.41
CA VAL A 348 13.57 -17.64 -4.94
C VAL A 348 14.37 -18.73 -4.21
N GLN A 349 13.73 -19.51 -3.34
CA GLN A 349 14.42 -20.59 -2.62
C GLN A 349 14.90 -21.71 -3.56
N LEU A 350 14.14 -22.03 -4.61
CA LEU A 350 14.53 -23.03 -5.60
C LEU A 350 15.64 -22.52 -6.55
N LEU A 351 15.52 -21.30 -7.07
CA LEU A 351 16.48 -20.72 -8.02
C LEU A 351 17.84 -20.42 -7.38
N PHE A 352 17.85 -20.00 -6.11
CA PHE A 352 19.07 -19.64 -5.39
C PHE A 352 19.51 -20.68 -4.36
N TRP A 353 18.97 -21.90 -4.42
CA TRP A 353 19.25 -22.97 -3.46
C TRP A 353 20.74 -23.17 -3.18
N LYS A 354 21.57 -23.17 -4.24
CA LYS A 354 23.02 -23.46 -4.16
C LYS A 354 23.89 -22.21 -4.02
N ARG A 355 23.32 -21.01 -4.02
CA ARG A 355 24.09 -19.75 -4.03
C ARG A 355 23.90 -19.00 -2.72
N ASP A 356 24.98 -18.50 -2.15
CA ASP A 356 24.88 -17.57 -1.03
C ASP A 356 24.45 -16.17 -1.51
N SER A 357 23.15 -16.04 -1.81
CA SER A 357 22.54 -14.80 -2.33
C SER A 357 21.79 -14.06 -1.23
N PHE A 358 21.83 -12.73 -1.26
CA PHE A 358 21.08 -11.85 -0.35
C PHE A 358 19.57 -12.19 -0.32
N CYS A 359 18.96 -12.38 -1.50
CA CYS A 359 17.53 -12.69 -1.62
C CYS A 359 17.14 -13.99 -0.89
N ALA A 360 18.05 -14.96 -0.83
CA ALA A 360 17.80 -16.24 -0.18
C ALA A 360 17.93 -16.17 1.35
N LYS A 361 18.45 -15.06 1.90
CA LYS A 361 18.50 -14.76 3.35
C LYS A 361 17.30 -13.92 3.82
N LEU A 362 16.42 -13.48 2.92
CA LEU A 362 15.29 -12.64 3.27
C LEU A 362 14.22 -13.43 4.05
N PRO A 363 13.62 -12.85 5.11
CA PRO A 363 12.55 -13.50 5.86
C PRO A 363 11.24 -13.48 5.08
N ALA A 364 10.31 -14.36 5.45
CA ALA A 364 9.00 -14.43 4.81
C ALA A 364 8.21 -13.11 4.82
N ALA A 365 8.32 -12.30 5.88
CA ALA A 365 7.68 -10.98 5.91
C ALA A 365 8.19 -9.99 4.85
N ALA A 366 9.43 -10.15 4.36
CA ALA A 366 9.95 -9.31 3.27
C ALA A 366 9.23 -9.61 1.95
N PHE A 367 8.89 -10.88 1.69
CA PHE A 367 8.10 -11.27 0.52
C PHE A 367 6.66 -10.79 0.63
N LEU A 368 6.05 -10.92 1.82
CA LEU A 368 4.73 -10.33 2.10
C LEU A 368 4.72 -8.81 1.86
N CYS A 369 5.76 -8.10 2.28
CA CYS A 369 5.92 -6.66 2.01
C CYS A 369 6.04 -6.34 0.51
N GLY A 370 6.85 -7.11 -0.21
CA GLY A 370 7.03 -6.95 -1.66
C GLY A 370 5.75 -7.18 -2.44
N VAL A 371 5.02 -8.26 -2.11
CA VAL A 371 3.73 -8.57 -2.74
C VAL A 371 2.64 -7.61 -2.32
N LEU A 372 2.61 -7.11 -1.09
CA LEU A 372 1.72 -6.03 -0.69
C LEU A 372 1.95 -4.77 -1.56
N THR A 373 3.21 -4.44 -1.85
CA THR A 373 3.57 -3.34 -2.76
C THR A 373 3.09 -3.63 -4.18
N LEU A 374 3.28 -4.86 -4.66
CA LEU A 374 2.81 -5.28 -5.98
C LEU A 374 1.28 -5.21 -6.09
N GLN A 375 0.57 -5.65 -5.05
CA GLN A 375 -0.89 -5.62 -4.96
C GLN A 375 -1.42 -4.18 -4.93
N LEU A 376 -0.68 -3.25 -4.32
CA LEU A 376 -1.02 -1.82 -4.38
C LEU A 376 -0.92 -1.27 -5.80
N LEU A 377 0.14 -1.62 -6.52
CA LEU A 377 0.43 -1.06 -7.85
C LEU A 377 -0.36 -1.73 -8.97
N LEU A 378 -0.72 -3.00 -8.81
CA LEU A 378 -1.36 -3.83 -9.83
C LEU A 378 -2.67 -4.45 -9.34
N GLY A 379 -3.28 -3.91 -8.29
CA GLY A 379 -4.44 -4.48 -7.62
C GLY A 379 -5.60 -4.78 -8.57
N GLY A 380 -5.93 -3.82 -9.44
CA GLY A 380 -6.95 -3.97 -10.48
C GLY A 380 -6.72 -5.09 -11.49
N TYR A 381 -5.48 -5.58 -11.63
CA TYR A 381 -5.14 -6.69 -12.51
C TYR A 381 -4.95 -8.01 -11.74
N LEU A 382 -4.49 -7.94 -10.48
CA LEU A 382 -4.17 -9.11 -9.66
C LEU A 382 -5.38 -9.66 -8.92
N THR A 383 -6.38 -8.84 -8.63
CA THR A 383 -7.62 -9.29 -8.00
C THR A 383 -8.63 -9.67 -9.06
N ILE A 384 -8.95 -10.95 -9.12
CA ILE A 384 -9.97 -11.47 -10.01
C ILE A 384 -11.33 -11.18 -9.40
N LEU A 385 -12.22 -10.57 -10.18
CA LEU A 385 -13.59 -10.29 -9.77
C LEU A 385 -14.59 -11.24 -10.46
N PRO A 386 -15.65 -11.67 -9.74
CA PRO A 386 -16.59 -12.67 -10.26
C PRO A 386 -17.44 -12.15 -11.44
N ASP A 387 -17.63 -10.84 -11.55
CA ASP A 387 -18.34 -10.18 -12.65
C ASP A 387 -17.56 -10.26 -13.98
N GLN A 388 -16.23 -10.27 -13.94
CA GLN A 388 -15.38 -10.30 -15.12
C GLN A 388 -15.08 -11.72 -15.64
N THR A 389 -14.93 -12.71 -14.76
CA THR A 389 -14.46 -14.07 -15.15
C THR A 389 -15.51 -15.16 -15.12
N GLY A 390 -16.72 -14.85 -14.64
CA GLY A 390 -17.76 -15.84 -14.35
C GLY A 390 -17.52 -16.56 -13.02
N TYR A 391 -18.62 -16.92 -12.35
CA TYR A 391 -18.60 -17.43 -10.98
C TYR A 391 -17.83 -18.74 -10.78
N LEU A 392 -17.97 -19.71 -11.71
CA LEU A 392 -17.27 -21.00 -11.60
C LEU A 392 -15.76 -20.85 -11.74
N THR A 393 -15.29 -20.10 -12.74
CA THR A 393 -13.87 -19.80 -12.95
C THR A 393 -13.29 -19.11 -11.71
N TYR A 394 -14.01 -18.13 -11.18
CA TYR A 394 -13.62 -17.41 -9.97
C TYR A 394 -13.41 -18.34 -8.77
N LEU A 395 -14.33 -19.28 -8.54
CA LEU A 395 -14.21 -20.28 -7.47
C LEU A 395 -13.02 -21.22 -7.68
N PHE A 396 -12.81 -21.71 -8.90
CA PHE A 396 -11.67 -22.59 -9.20
C PHE A 396 -10.33 -21.89 -8.99
N VAL A 397 -10.19 -20.64 -9.43
CA VAL A 397 -8.93 -19.90 -9.27
C VAL A 397 -8.69 -19.55 -7.80
N THR A 398 -9.68 -18.99 -7.11
CA THR A 398 -9.54 -18.60 -5.69
C THR A 398 -9.33 -19.82 -4.80
N GLY A 399 -10.08 -20.90 -5.04
CA GLY A 399 -9.89 -22.18 -4.34
C GLY A 399 -8.51 -22.79 -4.62
N GLY A 400 -8.06 -22.74 -5.87
CA GLY A 400 -6.72 -23.18 -6.27
C GLY A 400 -5.61 -22.39 -5.58
N GLN A 401 -5.75 -21.08 -5.44
CA GLN A 401 -4.80 -20.23 -4.69
C GLN A 401 -4.70 -20.67 -3.22
N ILE A 402 -5.83 -20.89 -2.54
CA ILE A 402 -5.88 -21.33 -1.15
C ILE A 402 -5.16 -22.67 -0.97
N VAL A 403 -5.42 -23.64 -1.86
CA VAL A 403 -4.79 -24.98 -1.81
C VAL A 403 -3.30 -24.93 -2.15
N ALA A 404 -2.86 -24.01 -3.00
CA ALA A 404 -1.46 -23.88 -3.40
C ALA A 404 -0.56 -23.28 -2.30
N ILE A 405 -1.09 -22.40 -1.43
CA ILE A 405 -0.33 -21.77 -0.34
C ILE A 405 0.46 -22.78 0.52
N PRO A 406 -0.16 -23.82 1.12
CA PRO A 406 0.56 -24.75 1.99
C PRO A 406 1.58 -25.62 1.24
N LEU A 407 1.34 -25.92 -0.05
CA LEU A 407 2.26 -26.68 -0.90
C LEU A 407 3.54 -25.87 -1.19
N LEU A 408 3.37 -24.62 -1.62
CA LEU A 408 4.48 -23.71 -1.96
C LEU A 408 5.31 -23.35 -0.72
N THR A 409 4.65 -23.03 0.40
CA THR A 409 5.34 -22.75 1.67
C THR A 409 6.06 -23.98 2.21
N GLY A 410 5.46 -25.18 2.10
CA GLY A 410 6.10 -26.44 2.47
C GLY A 410 7.38 -26.73 1.68
N LEU A 411 7.34 -26.55 0.36
CA LEU A 411 8.51 -26.70 -0.52
C LEU A 411 9.61 -25.70 -0.16
N SER A 412 9.26 -24.43 0.06
CA SER A 412 10.22 -23.40 0.40
C SER A 412 10.89 -23.58 1.77
N GLU A 413 10.16 -24.08 2.78
CA GLU A 413 10.72 -24.40 4.09
C GLU A 413 11.67 -25.61 3.98
N ALA A 414 11.32 -26.62 3.17
CA ALA A 414 12.21 -27.76 2.92
C ALA A 414 13.52 -27.27 2.27
N ALA A 415 13.39 -26.31 1.37
CA ALA A 415 14.53 -25.69 0.71
C ALA A 415 15.45 -24.94 1.65
N TYR A 416 14.86 -24.09 2.46
CA TYR A 416 15.58 -23.33 3.45
C TYR A 416 16.34 -24.21 4.45
N ARG A 417 15.68 -25.24 5.01
CA ARG A 417 16.30 -26.14 6.01
C ARG A 417 17.47 -26.93 5.46
N ASN A 418 17.32 -27.49 4.26
CA ASN A 418 18.40 -28.25 3.64
C ASN A 418 19.64 -27.38 3.42
N ARG A 419 19.46 -26.10 3.07
CA ARG A 419 20.57 -25.15 2.93
C ARG A 419 21.20 -24.80 4.28
N GLU A 420 20.40 -24.49 5.30
CA GLU A 420 20.94 -24.13 6.61
C GLU A 420 21.73 -25.30 7.24
N ASN A 421 21.26 -26.54 7.03
CA ASN A 421 21.99 -27.75 7.42
C ASN A 421 23.32 -27.89 6.66
N THR A 422 23.34 -27.56 5.36
CA THR A 422 24.56 -27.60 4.55
C THR A 422 25.57 -26.55 5.00
N ASN A 423 25.14 -25.31 5.25
CA ASN A 423 26.00 -24.24 5.75
C ASN A 423 26.55 -24.57 7.15
N SER A 424 25.72 -25.09 8.05
CA SER A 424 26.13 -25.47 9.40
C SER A 424 27.17 -26.60 9.41
N ALA A 425 27.06 -27.55 8.47
CA ALA A 425 28.07 -28.61 8.29
C ALA A 425 29.40 -28.05 7.75
N GLN A 426 29.37 -26.98 6.98
CA GLN A 426 30.56 -26.36 6.40
C GLN A 426 31.30 -25.45 7.40
N ASP A 427 30.58 -24.77 8.30
CA ASP A 427 31.16 -23.99 9.41
C ASP A 427 31.78 -24.87 10.51
N GLN A 428 31.46 -26.17 10.56
CA GLN A 428 31.99 -27.14 11.52
C GLN A 428 33.26 -27.87 11.05
N ILE A 429 33.76 -27.61 9.85
CA ILE A 429 35.07 -28.14 9.42
C ILE A 429 36.14 -27.43 10.25
N PRO A 430 36.89 -28.13 11.13
CA PRO A 430 37.92 -27.50 11.94
C PRO A 430 38.93 -26.82 11.03
N PHE A 431 39.24 -25.55 11.32
CA PHE A 431 40.46 -24.94 10.80
C PHE A 431 41.59 -25.78 11.36
N ASP A 432 42.21 -26.60 10.52
CA ASP A 432 43.32 -27.46 10.88
C ASP A 432 44.44 -26.55 11.41
N GLU A 433 44.68 -26.57 12.73
CA GLU A 433 45.81 -25.94 13.42
C GLU A 433 47.16 -26.61 13.06
N SER A 434 47.25 -27.21 11.87
CA SER A 434 48.40 -27.91 11.34
C SER A 434 49.02 -27.16 10.15
N SER A 435 49.45 -25.92 10.40
CA SER A 435 50.53 -25.33 9.60
C SER A 435 51.48 -24.50 10.47
N THR A 436 52.36 -25.24 11.14
CA THR A 436 53.79 -24.97 11.27
C THR A 436 54.30 -23.70 10.55
N LEU A 437 54.91 -22.79 11.33
CA LEU A 437 56.15 -22.12 10.94
C LEU A 437 57.07 -22.02 12.17
N THR A 438 57.77 -23.12 12.43
CA THR A 438 59.16 -23.06 12.89
C THR A 438 60.04 -22.73 11.68
N SER A 439 60.60 -21.51 11.66
CA SER A 439 61.97 -21.19 11.21
C SER A 439 62.25 -19.72 11.48
#